data_AF-A0A066V064-F1
#
_entry.id   AF-A0A066V064-F1
#
_cell.length_a   1.000
_cell.length_b   1.000
_cell.length_c   1.000
_cell.angle_alpha   90.00
_cell.angle_beta   90.00
_cell.angle_gamma   90.00
#
_symmetry.space_group_name_H-M   'P 1'
#
loop_
_entity.id
_entity.type
_entity.pdbx_description
1 polymer ?
#
loop_
_entity_poly.entity_id
_entity_poly.type
_entity_poly.pdbx_seq_one_letter_code
_entity_poly.pdbx_strand_id
1 'polypeptide(L)'
;MNQKPKRNFASKNQNDKKNASAKMSKGQKPASSKQRATSSKQRKAIKKSSQTTVKKPQVKSGLHPRNQHRGRYDFNALVKALPDLKDQLVKNPVGESTINFSDPLSVKLLNKALLAHHYGVQHWDIPAGYLCPPIPGRADYIHRVADLLNSESQGKPYQHDKVKALDIGVGANCIYPIIGTTEYGWRYNASDVDPVSVKAANFIAESNPNLKGKIHCRLQHDSTAFFKGIIKENERYDVTTCNPPFHSSLEEAQKGTQRKLDNLAANRAKKQGKFDKKVSRPSAMASKQSKPDLNFGGQKAELWCPGGEAKFVTGLAKESLEFATQVLWFTTLISKKENVAVLKDQLAKLNAKEVKVVEMAQGQKISRFVAWSFMDKSKRQTWISLK
;
A
#
# COMPACT_ATOMS: atom_id res chain seq x y z
N MET A 1 -22.66 -66.66 9.85
CA MET A 1 -22.40 -67.23 8.52
C MET A 1 -21.24 -66.49 7.87
N ASN A 2 -20.20 -67.24 7.51
CA ASN A 2 -19.07 -66.98 6.59
C ASN A 2 -18.22 -65.71 6.76
N GLN A 3 -17.03 -65.79 7.38
CA GLN A 3 -15.75 -66.38 6.94
C GLN A 3 -14.87 -65.43 6.07
N LYS A 4 -13.69 -65.17 6.65
CA LYS A 4 -12.44 -64.51 6.21
C LYS A 4 -11.78 -65.24 5.00
N PRO A 5 -10.74 -64.70 4.29
CA PRO A 5 -9.39 -64.39 4.85
C PRO A 5 -8.65 -63.18 4.23
N LYS A 6 -7.86 -62.38 4.97
CA LYS A 6 -6.45 -62.53 5.42
C LYS A 6 -5.46 -63.12 4.40
N ARG A 7 -4.49 -62.32 3.93
CA ARG A 7 -3.11 -62.77 3.66
C ARG A 7 -2.09 -61.67 4.02
N ASN A 8 -1.27 -61.99 5.02
CA ASN A 8 0.08 -61.48 5.21
C ASN A 8 1.02 -62.19 4.23
N PHE A 9 2.13 -61.57 3.82
CA PHE A 9 3.44 -62.22 3.85
C PHE A 9 4.54 -61.17 4.02
N ALA A 10 5.45 -61.48 4.94
CA ALA A 10 6.66 -60.74 5.23
C ALA A 10 7.88 -61.56 4.80
N SER A 11 8.97 -60.81 4.59
CA SER A 11 10.36 -61.16 4.95
C SER A 11 11.28 -61.85 3.93
N LYS A 12 12.35 -61.08 3.62
CA LYS A 12 13.78 -61.33 3.89
C LYS A 12 14.65 -62.18 2.95
N ASN A 13 15.89 -61.66 2.90
CA ASN A 13 17.20 -62.26 2.61
C ASN A 13 17.67 -62.15 1.15
N GLN A 14 18.94 -61.86 0.84
CA GLN A 14 20.16 -61.53 1.61
C GLN A 14 21.24 -61.13 0.59
N ASN A 15 22.25 -60.38 1.06
CA ASN A 15 23.66 -60.41 0.62
C ASN A 15 23.99 -59.96 -0.83
N ASP A 16 25.12 -59.32 -1.15
CA ASP A 16 26.41 -59.27 -0.46
C ASP A 16 27.22 -57.99 -0.78
N LYS A 17 27.95 -57.60 0.26
CA LYS A 17 29.24 -56.89 0.34
C LYS A 17 30.03 -56.67 -0.97
N LYS A 18 30.67 -55.50 -1.09
CA LYS A 18 32.11 -55.33 -0.75
C LYS A 18 32.57 -53.86 -0.75
N ASN A 19 33.05 -53.46 0.43
CA ASN A 19 33.98 -52.36 0.68
C ASN A 19 35.31 -52.57 -0.06
N ALA A 20 35.96 -51.47 -0.43
CA ALA A 20 37.40 -51.33 -0.20
C ALA A 20 37.80 -49.85 -0.15
N SER A 21 38.55 -49.52 0.88
CA SER A 21 39.06 -48.22 1.27
C SER A 21 40.55 -48.37 1.60
N ALA A 22 41.43 -47.48 1.13
CA ALA A 22 42.76 -47.21 1.70
C ALA A 22 43.33 -45.94 1.00
N LYS A 23 43.50 -44.80 1.68
CA LYS A 23 44.61 -44.36 2.56
C LYS A 23 45.94 -44.02 1.85
N MET A 24 46.19 -42.71 1.79
CA MET A 24 47.42 -41.93 2.13
C MET A 24 48.82 -42.44 1.74
N SER A 25 49.59 -41.58 1.06
CA SER A 25 51.00 -41.33 1.37
C SER A 25 51.45 -39.92 0.93
N LYS A 26 52.22 -39.25 1.80
CA LYS A 26 52.94 -37.97 1.57
C LYS A 26 54.24 -38.22 0.80
N GLY A 27 54.74 -37.23 0.06
CA GLY A 27 56.13 -37.23 -0.41
C GLY A 27 56.53 -36.12 -1.41
N GLN A 28 57.15 -35.07 -0.86
CA GLN A 28 58.31 -34.30 -1.37
C GLN A 28 58.32 -33.60 -2.75
N LYS A 29 58.78 -32.34 -2.71
CA LYS A 29 59.28 -31.50 -3.84
C LYS A 29 60.64 -32.03 -4.36
N PRO A 30 61.01 -31.69 -5.60
CA PRO A 30 62.12 -30.76 -5.76
C PRO A 30 61.90 -29.67 -6.83
N ALA A 31 62.78 -28.66 -6.79
CA ALA A 31 62.84 -27.51 -7.67
C ALA A 31 63.54 -27.81 -9.01
N SER A 32 63.19 -27.10 -10.09
CA SER A 32 64.13 -26.33 -10.92
C SER A 32 63.53 -25.80 -12.25
N SER A 33 64.06 -24.63 -12.63
CA SER A 33 64.30 -24.07 -13.97
C SER A 33 63.15 -23.74 -14.94
N LYS A 34 63.01 -22.42 -15.15
CA LYS A 34 63.03 -21.67 -16.41
C LYS A 34 62.40 -22.32 -17.66
N GLN A 35 61.38 -21.69 -18.23
CA GLN A 35 61.47 -20.86 -19.46
C GLN A 35 60.07 -20.48 -20.01
N ARG A 36 60.00 -19.25 -20.55
CA ARG A 36 59.17 -18.76 -21.66
C ARG A 36 57.69 -19.18 -21.75
N ALA A 37 56.81 -18.18 -21.79
CA ALA A 37 56.10 -17.74 -22.99
C ALA A 37 54.79 -17.04 -22.62
N THR A 38 54.74 -15.75 -22.90
CA THR A 38 53.51 -14.95 -22.96
C THR A 38 52.61 -15.49 -24.08
N SER A 39 51.47 -16.08 -23.73
CA SER A 39 50.34 -16.21 -24.65
C SER A 39 49.02 -16.08 -23.89
N SER A 40 48.28 -15.04 -24.25
CA SER A 40 46.97 -14.67 -23.74
C SER A 40 45.91 -15.66 -24.26
N LYS A 41 45.45 -16.58 -23.41
CA LYS A 41 44.23 -17.37 -23.68
C LYS A 41 42.98 -16.58 -23.29
N GLN A 42 42.26 -16.08 -24.29
CA GLN A 42 40.88 -15.63 -24.16
C GLN A 42 40.00 -16.77 -23.63
N ARG A 43 39.46 -16.61 -22.43
CA ARG A 43 38.31 -17.40 -21.94
C ARG A 43 37.03 -16.70 -22.37
N LYS A 44 36.30 -17.27 -23.34
CA LYS A 44 34.90 -16.91 -23.62
C LYS A 44 34.04 -17.39 -22.45
N ALA A 45 33.55 -16.45 -21.64
CA ALA A 45 32.52 -16.69 -20.64
C ALA A 45 31.13 -16.51 -21.26
N ILE A 46 30.32 -17.56 -21.15
CA ILE A 46 28.90 -17.61 -21.52
C ILE A 46 28.12 -16.65 -20.60
N LYS A 47 27.48 -15.61 -21.17
CA LYS A 47 26.57 -14.73 -20.44
C LYS A 47 25.15 -15.30 -20.45
N LYS A 48 24.58 -15.58 -19.27
CA LYS A 48 23.14 -15.79 -19.05
C LYS A 48 22.56 -14.72 -18.13
N SER A 49 21.35 -14.30 -18.51
CA SER A 49 20.24 -13.74 -17.72
C SER A 49 20.12 -12.21 -17.54
N SER A 50 19.16 -11.68 -18.31
CA SER A 50 18.10 -10.72 -17.96
C SER A 50 18.37 -9.72 -16.84
N GLN A 51 18.83 -8.53 -17.22
CA GLN A 51 18.85 -7.35 -16.36
C GLN A 51 17.43 -6.76 -16.26
N THR A 52 16.87 -6.80 -15.06
CA THR A 52 15.73 -5.96 -14.66
C THR A 52 16.14 -4.50 -14.79
N THR A 53 15.55 -3.77 -15.73
CA THR A 53 15.86 -2.35 -15.95
C THR A 53 15.23 -1.51 -14.85
N VAL A 54 16.05 -1.04 -13.90
CA VAL A 54 15.61 -0.13 -12.84
C VAL A 54 15.83 1.31 -13.31
N LYS A 55 14.78 1.96 -13.82
CA LYS A 55 14.80 3.42 -14.01
C LYS A 55 14.66 4.11 -12.63
N LYS A 56 15.63 4.96 -12.26
CA LYS A 56 15.49 5.86 -11.09
C LYS A 56 14.55 7.02 -11.47
N PRO A 57 13.39 7.19 -10.83
CA PRO A 57 12.54 8.35 -11.08
C PRO A 57 13.10 9.61 -10.40
N GLN A 58 13.02 10.76 -11.08
CA GLN A 58 13.22 12.06 -10.45
C GLN A 58 12.05 12.37 -9.50
N VAL A 59 12.37 12.79 -8.28
CA VAL A 59 11.39 13.14 -7.25
C VAL A 59 10.83 14.52 -7.55
N LYS A 60 9.60 14.60 -8.09
CA LYS A 60 8.87 15.86 -8.18
C LYS A 60 8.34 16.22 -6.79
N SER A 61 8.73 17.38 -6.25
CA SER A 61 8.29 17.86 -4.95
C SER A 61 6.80 18.23 -4.96
N GLY A 62 6.11 17.95 -3.85
CA GLY A 62 4.70 18.27 -3.66
C GLY A 62 3.70 17.24 -4.23
N LEU A 63 2.41 17.57 -4.08
CA LEU A 63 1.30 16.79 -4.63
C LEU A 63 1.35 16.80 -6.17
N HIS A 64 0.88 15.70 -6.77
CA HIS A 64 0.77 15.53 -8.22
C HIS A 64 0.08 16.74 -8.89
N PRO A 65 0.51 17.21 -10.08
CA PRO A 65 -0.05 18.40 -10.71
C PRO A 65 -1.57 18.43 -10.90
N ARG A 66 -2.17 17.26 -11.20
CA ARG A 66 -3.64 17.05 -11.31
C ARG A 66 -4.39 16.99 -9.98
N ASN A 67 -3.70 17.05 -8.84
CA ASN A 67 -4.33 16.95 -7.53
C ASN A 67 -5.07 18.25 -7.20
N GLN A 68 -6.38 18.16 -6.99
CA GLN A 68 -7.28 19.28 -6.67
C GLN A 68 -6.93 19.97 -5.34
N HIS A 69 -6.22 19.26 -4.45
CA HIS A 69 -5.88 19.72 -3.10
C HIS A 69 -4.54 20.47 -3.04
N ARG A 70 -4.06 20.96 -4.18
CA ARG A 70 -2.85 21.79 -4.23
C ARG A 70 -3.16 23.18 -3.68
N GLY A 71 -2.21 23.71 -2.90
CA GLY A 71 -2.35 25.03 -2.29
C GLY A 71 -3.08 24.98 -0.95
N ARG A 72 -3.83 26.03 -0.64
CA ARG A 72 -4.57 26.19 0.61
C ARG A 72 -6.03 25.81 0.39
N TYR A 73 -6.69 25.33 1.44
CA TYR A 73 -8.13 25.05 1.40
C TYR A 73 -8.95 26.33 1.28
N ASP A 74 -9.89 26.34 0.35
CA ASP A 74 -10.93 27.37 0.27
C ASP A 74 -12.07 27.01 1.24
N PHE A 75 -11.96 27.45 2.49
CA PHE A 75 -12.99 27.17 3.50
C PHE A 75 -14.36 27.77 3.17
N ASN A 76 -14.44 28.82 2.34
CA ASN A 76 -15.74 29.35 1.92
C ASN A 76 -16.43 28.36 0.98
N ALA A 77 -15.71 27.83 0.00
CA ALA A 77 -16.23 26.79 -0.89
C ALA A 77 -16.57 25.50 -0.14
N LEU A 78 -15.73 25.10 0.82
CA LEU A 78 -15.95 23.89 1.62
C LEU A 78 -17.16 24.02 2.55
N VAL A 79 -17.36 25.16 3.21
CA VAL A 79 -18.58 25.41 4.02
C VAL A 79 -19.82 25.47 3.13
N LYS A 80 -19.72 26.01 1.90
CA LYS A 80 -20.83 25.96 0.95
C LYS A 80 -21.21 24.52 0.57
N ALA A 81 -20.22 23.65 0.41
CA ALA A 81 -20.44 22.23 0.11
C ALA A 81 -20.93 21.43 1.32
N LEU A 82 -20.53 21.80 2.55
CA LEU A 82 -20.96 21.19 3.80
C LEU A 82 -21.12 22.24 4.90
N PRO A 83 -22.34 22.78 5.12
CA PRO A 83 -22.59 23.85 6.10
C PRO A 83 -22.11 23.53 7.52
N ASP A 84 -22.24 22.27 7.95
CA ASP A 84 -21.82 21.78 9.27
C ASP A 84 -20.32 22.01 9.56
N LEU A 85 -19.49 22.18 8.53
CA LEU A 85 -18.07 22.48 8.71
C LEU A 85 -17.85 23.85 9.37
N LYS A 86 -18.80 24.79 9.23
CA LYS A 86 -18.69 26.16 9.73
C LYS A 86 -18.39 26.21 11.22
N ASP A 87 -19.03 25.34 11.99
CA ASP A 87 -18.90 25.30 13.46
C ASP A 87 -17.54 24.74 13.92
N GLN A 88 -16.78 24.13 13.00
CA GLN A 88 -15.43 23.61 13.27
C GLN A 88 -14.32 24.59 12.87
N LEU A 89 -14.66 25.73 12.26
CA LEU A 89 -13.67 26.69 11.80
C LEU A 89 -13.08 27.47 12.98
N VAL A 90 -11.76 27.53 12.99
CA VAL A 90 -10.96 28.37 13.89
C VAL A 90 -10.03 29.26 13.08
N LYS A 91 -9.40 30.25 13.72
CA LYS A 91 -8.37 31.07 13.10
C LYS A 91 -6.97 30.56 13.46
N ASN A 92 -6.07 30.52 12.49
CA ASN A 92 -4.65 30.28 12.75
C ASN A 92 -3.99 31.58 13.30
N PRO A 93 -2.72 31.53 13.77
CA PRO A 93 -2.06 32.72 14.33
C PRO A 93 -1.91 33.91 13.38
N VAL A 94 -2.06 33.70 12.07
CA VAL A 94 -2.01 34.78 11.06
C VAL A 94 -3.41 35.21 10.59
N GLY A 95 -4.47 34.79 11.29
CA GLY A 95 -5.85 35.22 11.04
C GLY A 95 -6.60 34.46 9.95
N GLU A 96 -5.99 33.44 9.35
CA GLU A 96 -6.60 32.65 8.28
C GLU A 96 -7.49 31.55 8.85
N SER A 97 -8.59 31.23 8.16
CA SER A 97 -9.48 30.14 8.55
C SER A 97 -8.76 28.78 8.44
N THR A 98 -8.96 27.94 9.44
CA THR A 98 -8.43 26.57 9.55
C THR A 98 -9.36 25.74 10.42
N ILE A 99 -9.02 24.47 10.65
CA ILE A 99 -9.66 23.62 11.68
C ILE A 99 -8.65 23.20 12.74
N ASN A 100 -9.16 22.66 13.85
CA ASN A 100 -8.33 21.93 14.81
C ASN A 100 -8.04 20.50 14.30
N PHE A 101 -6.87 20.28 13.70
CA PHE A 101 -6.45 18.95 13.22
C PHE A 101 -6.21 17.90 14.33
N SER A 102 -6.36 18.26 15.60
CA SER A 102 -6.36 17.30 16.71
C SER A 102 -7.76 16.84 17.12
N ASP A 103 -8.81 17.50 16.64
CA ASP A 103 -10.19 17.11 16.89
C ASP A 103 -10.69 16.15 15.78
N PRO A 104 -11.05 14.90 16.12
CA PRO A 104 -11.54 13.93 15.14
C PRO A 104 -12.79 14.40 14.38
N LEU A 105 -13.69 15.16 15.03
CA LEU A 105 -14.91 15.65 14.38
C LEU A 105 -14.58 16.70 13.32
N SER A 106 -13.77 17.69 13.67
CA SER A 106 -13.22 18.68 12.74
C SER A 106 -12.57 18.04 11.52
N VAL A 107 -11.73 17.02 11.72
CA VAL A 107 -11.04 16.31 10.63
C VAL A 107 -12.03 15.55 9.74
N LYS A 108 -13.02 14.88 10.33
CA LYS A 108 -14.07 14.17 9.60
C LYS A 108 -14.92 15.11 8.76
N LEU A 109 -15.36 16.24 9.32
CA LEU A 109 -16.16 17.24 8.60
C LEU A 109 -15.35 17.91 7.48
N LEU A 110 -14.06 18.21 7.70
CA LEU A 110 -13.19 18.69 6.63
C LEU A 110 -13.10 17.69 5.47
N ASN A 111 -12.83 16.40 5.76
CA ASN A 111 -12.74 15.38 4.71
C ASN A 111 -14.07 15.18 3.99
N LYS A 112 -15.20 15.21 4.70
CA LYS A 112 -16.54 15.17 4.10
C LYS A 112 -16.78 16.36 3.16
N ALA A 113 -16.40 17.57 3.57
CA ALA A 113 -16.51 18.77 2.74
C ALA A 113 -15.62 18.71 1.49
N LEU A 114 -14.39 18.20 1.61
CA LEU A 114 -13.48 17.99 0.48
C LEU A 114 -14.07 16.99 -0.53
N LEU A 115 -14.67 15.90 -0.04
CA LEU A 115 -15.35 14.89 -0.85
C LEU A 115 -16.58 15.44 -1.57
N ALA A 116 -17.41 16.22 -0.87
CA ALA A 116 -18.57 16.87 -1.45
C ALA A 116 -18.17 17.89 -2.52
N HIS A 117 -17.19 18.74 -2.24
CA HIS A 117 -16.80 19.85 -3.11
C HIS A 117 -16.04 19.39 -4.36
N HIS A 118 -14.98 18.58 -4.19
CA HIS A 118 -14.07 18.24 -5.30
C HIS A 118 -14.49 16.98 -6.06
N TYR A 119 -15.22 16.07 -5.41
CA TYR A 119 -15.52 14.74 -5.97
C TYR A 119 -17.02 14.51 -6.14
N GLY A 120 -17.87 15.45 -5.73
CA GLY A 120 -19.33 15.31 -5.83
C GLY A 120 -19.91 14.20 -4.95
N VAL A 121 -19.19 13.77 -3.91
CA VAL A 121 -19.62 12.72 -2.99
C VAL A 121 -20.29 13.37 -1.77
N GLN A 122 -21.62 13.43 -1.80
CA GLN A 122 -22.43 14.11 -0.78
C GLN A 122 -22.73 13.22 0.43
N HIS A 123 -22.96 11.92 0.18
CA HIS A 123 -23.30 10.94 1.20
C HIS A 123 -22.06 10.15 1.59
N TRP A 124 -21.22 10.77 2.41
CA TRP A 124 -20.04 10.13 2.98
C TRP A 124 -20.06 10.21 4.49
N ASP A 125 -19.97 9.04 5.12
CA ASP A 125 -19.81 8.91 6.55
C ASP A 125 -19.01 7.65 6.88
N ILE A 126 -18.34 7.65 8.03
CA ILE A 126 -17.54 6.52 8.52
C ILE A 126 -17.98 6.16 9.95
N PRO A 127 -18.03 4.86 10.31
CA PRO A 127 -18.37 4.45 11.67
C PRO A 127 -17.34 4.95 12.68
N ALA A 128 -17.77 5.11 13.93
CA ALA A 128 -16.90 5.57 15.00
C ALA A 128 -15.67 4.65 15.18
N GLY A 129 -14.50 5.26 15.35
CA GLY A 129 -13.23 4.54 15.54
C GLY A 129 -12.58 4.01 14.26
N TYR A 130 -13.19 4.13 13.07
CA TYR A 130 -12.56 3.79 11.80
C TYR A 130 -11.62 4.90 11.30
N LEU A 131 -10.69 4.56 10.41
CA LEU A 131 -9.73 5.51 9.88
C LEU A 131 -10.42 6.58 9.01
N CYS A 132 -10.28 7.83 9.40
CA CYS A 132 -10.62 9.00 8.60
C CYS A 132 -9.39 9.40 7.75
N PRO A 133 -9.40 9.17 6.42
CA PRO A 133 -8.20 9.35 5.62
C PRO A 133 -7.97 10.82 5.24
N PRO A 134 -6.74 11.34 5.31
CA PRO A 134 -6.43 12.65 4.72
C PRO A 134 -6.51 12.58 3.19
N ILE A 135 -7.56 13.15 2.60
CA ILE A 135 -7.90 13.05 1.17
C ILE A 135 -6.74 13.44 0.22
N PRO A 136 -6.01 14.56 0.42
CA PRO A 136 -4.99 15.01 -0.53
C PRO A 136 -3.94 13.94 -0.82
N GLY A 137 -3.54 13.22 0.23
CA GLY A 137 -2.51 12.21 0.12
C GLY A 137 -2.97 10.92 -0.55
N ARG A 138 -4.28 10.61 -0.45
CA ARG A 138 -4.90 9.48 -1.14
C ARG A 138 -5.07 9.78 -2.63
N ALA A 139 -5.43 11.01 -2.96
CA ALA A 139 -5.53 11.48 -4.34
C ALA A 139 -4.18 11.45 -5.06
N ASP A 140 -3.10 11.86 -4.39
CA ASP A 140 -1.75 11.84 -4.94
C ASP A 140 -1.33 10.43 -5.39
N TYR A 141 -1.69 9.39 -4.63
CA TYR A 141 -1.44 8.00 -5.02
C TYR A 141 -2.20 7.65 -6.30
N ILE A 142 -3.51 7.91 -6.36
CA ILE A 142 -4.32 7.58 -7.54
C ILE A 142 -3.86 8.33 -8.79
N HIS A 143 -3.54 9.61 -8.68
CA HIS A 143 -3.04 10.37 -9.84
C HIS A 143 -1.72 9.83 -10.39
N ARG A 144 -0.85 9.33 -9.52
CA ARG A 144 0.43 8.72 -9.91
C ARG A 144 0.27 7.29 -10.43
N VAL A 145 -0.75 6.56 -9.96
CA VAL A 145 -1.17 5.30 -10.59
C VAL A 145 -1.77 5.55 -11.97
N ALA A 146 -2.52 6.63 -12.16
CA ALA A 146 -2.98 7.02 -13.49
C ALA A 146 -1.80 7.34 -14.42
N ASP A 147 -0.74 8.01 -13.94
CA ASP A 147 0.49 8.19 -14.71
C ASP A 147 1.19 6.88 -15.07
N LEU A 148 1.19 5.90 -14.15
CA LEU A 148 1.70 4.56 -14.43
C LEU A 148 0.97 3.93 -15.62
N LEU A 149 -0.37 4.00 -15.63
CA LEU A 149 -1.17 3.50 -16.75
C LEU A 149 -0.91 4.29 -18.03
N ASN A 150 -0.93 5.63 -17.96
CA ASN A 150 -0.61 6.50 -19.10
C ASN A 150 0.74 6.19 -19.75
N SER A 151 1.73 5.75 -18.96
CA SER A 151 3.05 5.36 -19.47
C SER A 151 3.03 4.13 -20.38
N GLU A 152 1.96 3.31 -20.35
CA GLU A 152 1.80 2.15 -21.23
C GLU A 152 1.29 2.52 -22.63
N SER A 153 0.63 3.68 -22.81
CA SER A 153 -0.06 4.04 -24.07
C SER A 153 0.86 4.57 -25.18
N GLN A 154 2.18 4.53 -25.02
CA GLN A 154 3.17 4.97 -26.03
C GLN A 154 2.88 6.37 -26.63
N GLY A 155 2.42 7.31 -25.80
CA GLY A 155 2.12 8.68 -26.24
C GLY A 155 0.69 8.91 -26.72
N LYS A 156 -0.14 7.86 -26.81
CA LYS A 156 -1.60 8.00 -27.00
C LYS A 156 -2.30 8.22 -25.65
N PRO A 157 -3.49 8.85 -25.62
CA PRO A 157 -4.31 8.87 -24.40
C PRO A 157 -4.64 7.46 -23.92
N TYR A 158 -4.52 7.20 -22.61
CA TYR A 158 -4.99 5.96 -22.01
C TYR A 158 -6.52 6.00 -21.88
N GLN A 159 -7.19 4.90 -22.24
CA GLN A 159 -8.65 4.76 -22.12
C GLN A 159 -9.05 4.52 -20.66
N HIS A 160 -9.02 5.59 -19.85
CA HIS A 160 -9.25 5.52 -18.41
C HIS A 160 -10.68 5.07 -18.03
N ASP A 161 -11.67 5.40 -18.85
CA ASP A 161 -13.07 4.97 -18.72
C ASP A 161 -13.26 3.44 -18.80
N LYS A 162 -12.31 2.74 -19.44
CA LYS A 162 -12.27 1.27 -19.53
C LYS A 162 -11.43 0.61 -18.45
N VAL A 163 -10.87 1.36 -17.51
CA VAL A 163 -10.08 0.80 -16.41
C VAL A 163 -10.96 0.04 -15.44
N LYS A 164 -10.54 -1.19 -15.14
CA LYS A 164 -11.04 -1.99 -14.03
C LYS A 164 -9.94 -2.06 -12.98
N ALA A 165 -10.20 -1.52 -11.79
CA ALA A 165 -9.28 -1.53 -10.68
C ALA A 165 -9.76 -2.44 -9.55
N LEU A 166 -8.83 -2.91 -8.72
CA LEU A 166 -9.11 -3.69 -7.53
C LEU A 166 -8.45 -3.06 -6.30
N ASP A 167 -9.22 -2.65 -5.31
CA ASP A 167 -8.68 -2.14 -4.06
C ASP A 167 -8.61 -3.24 -2.99
N ILE A 168 -7.46 -3.38 -2.32
CA ILE A 168 -7.24 -4.35 -1.25
C ILE A 168 -7.15 -3.62 0.10
N GLY A 169 -8.11 -3.91 0.99
CA GLY A 169 -8.27 -3.20 2.26
C GLY A 169 -8.94 -1.84 2.04
N VAL A 170 -10.16 -1.85 1.48
CA VAL A 170 -10.89 -0.64 1.09
C VAL A 170 -11.24 0.25 2.29
N GLY A 171 -11.33 -0.33 3.49
CA GLY A 171 -11.72 0.34 4.71
C GLY A 171 -13.16 0.87 4.65
N ALA A 172 -13.65 1.36 5.79
CA ALA A 172 -14.99 1.94 5.85
C ALA A 172 -15.13 3.27 5.06
N ASN A 173 -14.00 3.88 4.67
CA ASN A 173 -13.98 5.19 4.00
C ASN A 173 -14.04 5.13 2.47
N CYS A 174 -13.76 3.97 1.85
CA CYS A 174 -13.81 3.76 0.39
C CYS A 174 -12.98 4.75 -0.45
N ILE A 175 -11.89 5.31 0.09
CA ILE A 175 -11.31 6.52 -0.49
C ILE A 175 -10.64 6.33 -1.86
N TYR A 176 -9.95 5.20 -2.08
CA TYR A 176 -9.28 4.96 -3.36
C TYR A 176 -10.27 4.70 -4.50
N PRO A 177 -11.30 3.83 -4.32
CA PRO A 177 -12.37 3.69 -5.29
C PRO A 177 -13.09 5.00 -5.60
N ILE A 178 -13.42 5.82 -4.60
CA ILE A 178 -14.05 7.13 -4.79
C ILE A 178 -13.23 7.97 -5.76
N ILE A 179 -11.96 8.22 -5.43
CA ILE A 179 -11.10 9.12 -6.20
C ILE A 179 -10.88 8.59 -7.62
N GLY A 180 -10.55 7.30 -7.77
CA GLY A 180 -10.32 6.70 -9.09
C GLY A 180 -11.56 6.75 -9.99
N THR A 181 -12.74 6.57 -9.40
CA THR A 181 -14.02 6.64 -10.11
C THR A 181 -14.33 8.07 -10.55
N THR A 182 -14.14 9.06 -9.68
CA THR A 182 -14.54 10.45 -9.95
C THR A 182 -13.55 11.22 -10.81
N GLU A 183 -12.26 10.95 -10.68
CA GLU A 183 -11.21 11.65 -11.45
C GLU A 183 -10.95 11.00 -12.82
N TYR A 184 -11.16 9.68 -12.92
CA TYR A 184 -10.73 8.91 -14.08
C TYR A 184 -11.80 7.96 -14.64
N GLY A 185 -12.99 7.89 -14.04
CA GLY A 185 -14.04 6.98 -14.50
C GLY A 185 -13.75 5.50 -14.28
N TRP A 186 -12.78 5.16 -13.41
CA TRP A 186 -12.43 3.76 -13.16
C TRP A 186 -13.61 3.00 -12.55
N ARG A 187 -13.73 1.72 -12.89
CA ARG A 187 -14.63 0.79 -12.20
C ARG A 187 -13.83 -0.02 -11.20
N TYR A 188 -14.31 -0.07 -9.97
CA TYR A 188 -13.67 -0.80 -8.88
C TYR A 188 -14.45 -2.04 -8.49
N ASN A 189 -13.74 -3.15 -8.36
CA ASN A 189 -14.03 -4.08 -7.28
C ASN A 189 -13.13 -3.73 -6.10
N ALA A 190 -13.54 -4.08 -4.90
CA ALA A 190 -12.79 -3.77 -3.69
C ALA A 190 -13.00 -4.86 -2.64
N SER A 191 -12.02 -5.10 -1.78
CA SER A 191 -12.13 -6.07 -0.69
C SER A 191 -11.72 -5.50 0.65
N ASP A 192 -12.36 -6.01 1.70
CA ASP A 192 -11.90 -5.85 3.08
C ASP A 192 -12.17 -7.14 3.84
N VAL A 193 -11.42 -7.38 4.92
CA VAL A 193 -11.64 -8.50 5.85
C VAL A 193 -12.67 -8.13 6.92
N ASP A 194 -12.90 -6.84 7.14
CA ASP A 194 -13.90 -6.34 8.08
C ASP A 194 -15.27 -6.18 7.40
N PRO A 195 -16.29 -6.95 7.80
CA PRO A 195 -17.64 -6.83 7.24
C PRO A 195 -18.27 -5.44 7.43
N VAL A 196 -17.90 -4.70 8.48
CA VAL A 196 -18.39 -3.33 8.70
C VAL A 196 -17.79 -2.39 7.67
N SER A 197 -16.49 -2.51 7.38
CA SER A 197 -15.83 -1.75 6.30
C SER A 197 -16.50 -1.99 4.95
N VAL A 198 -16.74 -3.26 4.60
CA VAL A 198 -17.42 -3.64 3.34
C VAL A 198 -18.82 -3.05 3.27
N LYS A 199 -19.60 -3.15 4.35
CA LYS A 199 -20.96 -2.60 4.41
C LYS A 199 -20.97 -1.08 4.27
N ALA A 200 -20.10 -0.38 4.99
CA ALA A 200 -19.98 1.07 4.91
C ALA A 200 -19.54 1.54 3.52
N ALA A 201 -18.54 0.90 2.93
CA ALA A 201 -18.04 1.23 1.59
C ALA A 201 -19.11 1.02 0.51
N ASN A 202 -19.84 -0.10 0.54
CA ASN A 202 -20.97 -0.33 -0.38
C ASN A 202 -22.09 0.70 -0.17
N PHE A 203 -22.40 1.07 1.09
CA PHE A 203 -23.40 2.10 1.36
C PHE A 203 -22.99 3.46 0.77
N ILE A 204 -21.73 3.87 0.92
CA ILE A 204 -21.19 5.09 0.30
C ILE A 204 -21.33 5.01 -1.22
N ALA A 205 -20.92 3.90 -1.84
CA ALA A 205 -20.99 3.74 -3.29
C ALA A 205 -22.44 3.85 -3.82
N GLU A 206 -23.40 3.17 -3.16
CA GLU A 206 -24.80 3.14 -3.59
C GLU A 206 -25.55 4.45 -3.31
N SER A 207 -25.12 5.22 -2.30
CA SER A 207 -25.76 6.48 -1.91
C SER A 207 -25.32 7.67 -2.77
N ASN A 208 -24.32 7.52 -3.64
CA ASN A 208 -23.80 8.61 -4.47
C ASN A 208 -23.94 8.28 -5.97
N PRO A 209 -24.76 9.02 -6.75
CA PRO A 209 -25.05 8.69 -8.15
C PRO A 209 -23.82 8.58 -9.07
N ASN A 210 -22.77 9.37 -8.80
CA ASN A 210 -21.53 9.34 -9.57
C ASN A 210 -20.67 8.09 -9.31
N LEU A 211 -20.92 7.38 -8.20
CA LEU A 211 -20.23 6.15 -7.79
C LEU A 211 -21.05 4.88 -8.02
N LYS A 212 -22.39 4.99 -7.95
CA LYS A 212 -23.33 3.87 -8.05
C LYS A 212 -23.08 3.01 -9.28
N GLY A 213 -23.03 1.70 -9.08
CA GLY A 213 -22.74 0.71 -10.14
C GLY A 213 -21.29 0.72 -10.66
N LYS A 214 -20.41 1.60 -10.16
CA LYS A 214 -18.99 1.64 -10.53
C LYS A 214 -18.08 1.04 -9.46
N ILE A 215 -18.53 0.94 -8.21
CA ILE A 215 -17.76 0.40 -7.09
C ILE A 215 -18.54 -0.76 -6.47
N HIS A 216 -17.92 -1.93 -6.35
CA HIS A 216 -18.50 -3.09 -5.67
C HIS A 216 -17.51 -3.68 -4.66
N CYS A 217 -17.86 -3.61 -3.37
CA CYS A 217 -17.02 -4.14 -2.29
C CYS A 217 -17.45 -5.56 -1.88
N ARG A 218 -16.48 -6.44 -1.65
CA ARG A 218 -16.67 -7.86 -1.27
C ARG A 218 -15.95 -8.14 0.04
N LEU A 219 -16.52 -9.05 0.84
CA LEU A 219 -15.87 -9.54 2.05
C LEU A 219 -14.80 -10.57 1.68
N GLN A 220 -13.57 -10.34 2.13
CA GLN A 220 -12.51 -11.35 2.14
C GLN A 220 -12.64 -12.17 3.43
N HIS A 221 -13.17 -13.39 3.29
CA HIS A 221 -13.36 -14.30 4.42
C HIS A 221 -12.05 -14.86 4.98
N ASP A 222 -11.02 -15.00 4.14
CA ASP A 222 -9.69 -15.43 4.56
C ASP A 222 -8.78 -14.22 4.75
N SER A 223 -8.59 -13.80 6.00
CA SER A 223 -7.74 -12.65 6.35
C SER A 223 -6.25 -12.82 5.99
N THR A 224 -5.84 -14.02 5.60
CA THR A 224 -4.46 -14.29 5.14
C THR A 224 -4.30 -14.17 3.63
N ALA A 225 -5.42 -14.09 2.88
CA ALA A 225 -5.46 -13.96 1.44
C ALA A 225 -5.73 -12.51 0.99
N PHE A 226 -5.16 -12.14 -0.14
CA PHE A 226 -5.32 -10.82 -0.75
C PHE A 226 -6.23 -10.87 -1.97
N PHE A 227 -6.03 -11.85 -2.85
CA PHE A 227 -6.66 -11.94 -4.17
C PHE A 227 -7.53 -13.19 -4.31
N LYS A 228 -7.12 -14.30 -3.72
CA LYS A 228 -7.85 -15.57 -3.68
C LYS A 228 -9.18 -15.36 -2.98
N GLY A 229 -10.26 -15.85 -3.61
CA GLY A 229 -11.63 -15.62 -3.16
C GLY A 229 -12.21 -14.25 -3.56
N ILE A 230 -11.38 -13.29 -3.99
CA ILE A 230 -11.81 -11.96 -4.43
C ILE A 230 -11.81 -11.85 -5.96
N ILE A 231 -10.69 -12.19 -6.60
CA ILE A 231 -10.56 -12.23 -8.05
C ILE A 231 -11.18 -13.52 -8.57
N LYS A 232 -12.25 -13.40 -9.36
CA LYS A 232 -12.89 -14.55 -10.02
C LYS A 232 -12.15 -14.94 -11.31
N GLU A 233 -12.35 -16.16 -11.78
CA GLU A 233 -11.66 -16.72 -12.96
C GLU A 233 -11.76 -15.85 -14.22
N ASN A 234 -12.91 -15.21 -14.44
CA ASN A 234 -13.17 -14.34 -15.60
C ASN A 234 -12.94 -12.84 -15.33
N GLU A 235 -12.43 -12.49 -14.15
CA GLU A 235 -12.14 -11.10 -13.82
C GLU A 235 -10.71 -10.72 -14.18
N ARG A 236 -10.56 -9.50 -14.69
CA ARG A 236 -9.30 -8.93 -15.17
C ARG A 236 -9.24 -7.47 -14.71
N TYR A 237 -8.09 -7.05 -14.20
CA TYR A 237 -7.88 -5.72 -13.64
C TYR A 237 -6.65 -5.06 -14.25
N ASP A 238 -6.74 -3.79 -14.58
CA ASP A 238 -5.58 -3.00 -15.04
C ASP A 238 -4.64 -2.68 -13.90
N VAL A 239 -5.22 -2.46 -12.72
CA VAL A 239 -4.43 -2.07 -11.57
C VAL A 239 -5.04 -2.54 -10.26
N THR A 240 -4.18 -2.94 -9.32
CA THR A 240 -4.58 -3.03 -7.91
C THR A 240 -4.10 -1.82 -7.13
N THR A 241 -4.89 -1.37 -6.16
CA THR A 241 -4.49 -0.38 -5.15
C THR A 241 -4.47 -1.03 -3.78
N CYS A 242 -3.56 -0.59 -2.92
CA CYS A 242 -3.45 -1.12 -1.56
C CYS A 242 -2.74 -0.12 -0.66
N ASN A 243 -3.29 0.09 0.53
CA ASN A 243 -2.62 0.78 1.63
C ASN A 243 -2.46 -0.19 2.82
N PRO A 244 -1.30 -0.84 2.96
CA PRO A 244 -1.09 -1.85 4.00
C PRO A 244 -1.31 -1.31 5.42
N PRO A 245 -1.75 -2.16 6.36
CA PRO A 245 -1.71 -1.83 7.78
C PRO A 245 -0.26 -1.59 8.22
N PHE A 246 -0.05 -0.50 8.97
CA PHE A 246 1.29 0.06 9.20
C PHE A 246 2.06 -0.62 10.35
N HIS A 247 1.36 -1.16 11.32
CA HIS A 247 1.93 -1.62 12.59
C HIS A 247 1.95 -3.16 12.67
N SER A 248 2.88 -3.70 13.44
CA SER A 248 2.99 -5.15 13.69
C SER A 248 2.09 -5.63 14.82
N SER A 249 1.60 -4.70 15.65
CA SER A 249 0.69 -4.96 16.77
C SER A 249 -0.12 -3.72 17.16
N LEU A 250 -1.18 -3.92 17.94
CA LEU A 250 -1.95 -2.84 18.56
C LEU A 250 -1.08 -1.95 19.47
N GLU A 251 -0.11 -2.54 20.17
CA GLU A 251 0.81 -1.83 21.05
C GLU A 251 1.75 -0.90 20.25
N GLU A 252 2.25 -1.34 19.09
CA GLU A 252 3.04 -0.48 18.20
C GLU A 252 2.20 0.66 17.61
N ALA A 253 0.92 0.40 17.29
CA ALA A 253 -0.01 1.43 16.83
C ALA A 253 -0.25 2.50 17.92
N GLN A 254 -0.48 2.07 19.16
CA GLN A 254 -0.66 2.98 20.30
C GLN A 254 0.61 3.78 20.63
N LYS A 255 1.79 3.15 20.62
CA LYS A 255 3.09 3.84 20.82
C LYS A 255 3.39 4.83 19.68
N GLY A 256 3.02 4.49 18.44
CA GLY A 256 3.17 5.38 17.28
C GLY A 256 2.31 6.64 17.40
N THR A 257 1.08 6.50 17.92
CA THR A 257 0.20 7.62 18.24
C THR A 257 0.76 8.45 19.39
N GLN A 258 1.18 7.80 20.48
CA GLN A 258 1.73 8.51 21.65
C GLN A 258 2.92 9.39 21.23
N ARG A 259 3.87 8.83 20.46
CA ARG A 259 5.01 9.60 19.91
C ARG A 259 4.58 10.79 19.05
N LYS A 260 3.52 10.65 18.24
CA LYS A 260 3.01 11.77 17.42
C LYS A 260 2.37 12.85 18.29
N LEU A 261 1.63 12.48 19.32
CA LEU A 261 1.04 13.42 20.28
C LEU A 261 2.12 14.12 21.10
N ASP A 262 3.14 13.39 21.56
CA ASP A 262 4.28 13.94 22.28
C ASP A 262 5.07 14.93 21.40
N ASN A 263 5.29 14.59 20.12
CA ASN A 263 5.93 15.50 19.15
C ASN A 263 5.07 16.74 18.85
N LEU A 264 3.74 16.59 18.78
CA LEU A 264 2.81 17.71 18.58
C LEU A 264 2.77 18.62 19.82
N ALA A 265 2.75 18.04 21.02
CA ALA A 265 2.82 18.73 22.29
C ALA A 265 4.17 19.45 22.47
N ALA A 266 5.29 18.80 22.15
CA ALA A 266 6.62 19.40 22.18
C ALA A 266 6.73 20.57 21.19
N ASN A 267 6.11 20.47 20.00
CA ASN A 267 6.05 21.58 19.04
C ASN A 267 5.15 22.73 19.52
N ARG A 268 4.04 22.43 20.23
CA ARG A 268 3.20 23.45 20.89
C ARG A 268 3.96 24.16 22.02
N ALA A 269 4.66 23.41 22.87
CA ALA A 269 5.48 23.95 23.95
C ALA A 269 6.64 24.82 23.42
N LYS A 270 7.31 24.40 22.33
CA LYS A 270 8.34 25.22 21.66
C LYS A 270 7.80 26.49 21.02
N LYS A 271 6.53 26.51 20.58
CA LYS A 271 5.87 27.72 20.08
C LYS A 271 5.35 28.63 21.20
N GLN A 272 4.94 28.07 22.34
CA GLN A 272 4.54 28.84 23.53
C GLN A 272 5.74 29.45 24.27
N GLY A 273 6.93 28.86 24.18
CA GLY A 273 8.18 29.45 24.70
C GLY A 273 8.68 30.70 23.94
N LYS A 274 7.91 31.24 22.99
CA LYS A 274 8.20 32.48 22.24
C LYS A 274 7.18 33.60 22.46
N PHE A 275 6.20 33.42 23.34
CA PHE A 275 5.29 34.49 23.77
C PHE A 275 5.37 34.64 25.30
N ASP A 276 5.26 35.88 25.75
CA ASP A 276 5.90 36.42 26.93
C ASP A 276 5.63 35.74 28.28
N LYS A 277 6.69 35.72 29.10
CA LYS A 277 6.63 35.64 30.56
C LYS A 277 5.80 36.82 31.09
N LYS A 278 4.51 36.62 31.37
CA LYS A 278 3.85 37.26 32.53
C LYS A 278 2.42 36.74 32.75
N VAL A 279 2.17 36.35 34.02
CA VAL A 279 0.88 36.04 34.69
C VAL A 279 0.27 34.69 34.22
N SER A 280 -0.05 33.67 35.03
CA SER A 280 -0.59 33.60 36.40
C SER A 280 -0.35 32.21 37.04
N ARG A 281 -0.59 32.12 38.36
CA ARG A 281 -0.47 30.97 39.28
C ARG A 281 -1.19 29.66 38.87
N PRO A 282 -0.78 28.49 39.39
CA PRO A 282 -1.40 27.19 39.09
C PRO A 282 -2.67 26.96 39.93
N SER A 283 -3.78 26.62 39.28
CA SER A 283 -4.87 25.89 39.93
C SER A 283 -4.75 24.41 39.60
N ALA A 284 -4.56 23.61 40.65
CA ALA A 284 -4.62 22.16 40.58
C ALA A 284 -6.09 21.73 40.49
N MET A 285 -6.50 21.17 39.35
CA MET A 285 -7.56 20.17 39.31
C MET A 285 -7.14 19.05 38.37
N ALA A 286 -7.02 17.86 38.95
CA ALA A 286 -6.69 16.63 38.28
C ALA A 286 -7.76 16.28 37.23
N SER A 287 -7.40 16.29 35.95
CA SER A 287 -8.20 15.66 34.91
C SER A 287 -7.75 14.21 34.70
N LYS A 288 -8.66 13.28 34.98
CA LYS A 288 -8.59 11.84 34.71
C LYS A 288 -7.81 11.51 33.43
N GLN A 289 -6.92 10.53 33.51
CA GLN A 289 -6.27 9.87 32.39
C GLN A 289 -7.32 9.23 31.45
N SER A 290 -7.86 10.00 30.51
CA SER A 290 -8.52 9.44 29.34
C SER A 290 -7.45 8.97 28.36
N LYS A 291 -7.57 7.74 27.84
CA LYS A 291 -6.70 7.24 26.77
C LYS A 291 -6.65 8.27 25.64
N PRO A 292 -5.47 8.58 25.08
CA PRO A 292 -5.39 9.53 23.98
C PRO A 292 -6.16 9.00 22.78
N ASP A 293 -7.23 9.70 22.40
CA ASP A 293 -8.01 9.40 21.21
C ASP A 293 -7.15 9.60 19.95
N LEU A 294 -7.29 8.69 18.99
CA LEU A 294 -6.60 8.78 17.70
C LEU A 294 -7.23 9.91 16.87
N ASN A 295 -6.50 10.98 16.57
CA ASN A 295 -7.00 12.12 15.77
C ASN A 295 -7.49 11.71 14.35
N PHE A 296 -7.11 10.52 13.88
CA PHE A 296 -7.55 9.96 12.59
C PHE A 296 -8.33 8.64 12.75
N GLY A 297 -8.61 8.17 13.98
CA GLY A 297 -9.20 6.85 14.20
C GLY A 297 -8.34 5.68 13.70
N GLY A 298 -8.97 4.52 13.52
CA GLY A 298 -8.42 3.28 12.97
C GLY A 298 -8.77 2.06 13.84
N GLN A 299 -9.42 1.06 13.24
CA GLN A 299 -9.69 -0.21 13.91
C GLN A 299 -8.51 -1.18 13.77
N LYS A 300 -8.52 -2.25 14.60
CA LYS A 300 -7.42 -3.21 14.75
C LYS A 300 -6.81 -3.65 13.40
N ALA A 301 -7.65 -4.09 12.44
CA ALA A 301 -7.18 -4.61 11.15
C ALA A 301 -6.66 -3.53 10.17
N GLU A 302 -7.08 -2.27 10.30
CA GLU A 302 -6.58 -1.15 9.47
C GLU A 302 -5.23 -0.63 9.96
N LEU A 303 -4.96 -0.80 11.25
CA LEU A 303 -3.76 -0.25 11.88
C LEU A 303 -2.61 -1.26 11.94
N TRP A 304 -2.89 -2.55 12.16
CA TRP A 304 -1.84 -3.54 12.32
C TRP A 304 -2.16 -4.91 11.72
N CYS A 305 -1.09 -5.65 11.40
CA CYS A 305 -1.16 -7.07 11.05
C CYS A 305 0.02 -7.83 11.67
N PRO A 306 -0.13 -9.13 11.98
CA PRO A 306 0.99 -9.93 12.48
C PRO A 306 2.19 -9.88 11.52
N GLY A 307 3.36 -9.44 12.00
CA GLY A 307 4.57 -9.26 11.19
C GLY A 307 4.68 -7.92 10.45
N GLY A 308 3.68 -7.04 10.60
CA GLY A 308 3.68 -5.67 10.11
C GLY A 308 3.72 -5.54 8.58
N GLU A 309 3.95 -4.30 8.12
CA GLU A 309 3.96 -3.94 6.70
C GLU A 309 4.90 -4.85 5.87
N ALA A 310 6.06 -5.25 6.40
CA ALA A 310 7.01 -6.12 5.70
C ALA A 310 6.43 -7.50 5.34
N LYS A 311 5.77 -8.16 6.31
CA LYS A 311 5.15 -9.48 6.07
C LYS A 311 3.93 -9.34 5.16
N PHE A 312 3.14 -8.30 5.35
CA PHE A 312 1.98 -8.00 4.51
C PHE A 312 2.39 -7.87 3.04
N VAL A 313 3.34 -6.98 2.72
CA VAL A 313 3.73 -6.73 1.32
C VAL A 313 4.46 -7.92 0.69
N THR A 314 5.15 -8.72 1.50
CA THR A 314 5.76 -9.98 1.05
C THR A 314 4.67 -11.01 0.69
N GLY A 315 3.63 -11.13 1.51
CA GLY A 315 2.47 -11.99 1.24
C GLY A 315 1.73 -11.55 -0.03
N LEU A 316 1.43 -10.24 -0.13
CA LEU A 316 0.79 -9.63 -1.29
C LEU A 316 1.57 -9.92 -2.58
N ALA A 317 2.90 -9.77 -2.55
CA ALA A 317 3.75 -10.09 -3.70
C ALA A 317 3.71 -11.58 -4.07
N LYS A 318 3.75 -12.49 -3.08
CA LYS A 318 3.71 -13.93 -3.35
C LYS A 318 2.39 -14.34 -4.00
N GLU A 319 1.26 -13.94 -3.43
CA GLU A 319 -0.05 -14.30 -3.96
C GLU A 319 -0.32 -13.64 -5.31
N SER A 320 0.22 -12.44 -5.57
CA SER A 320 0.08 -11.78 -6.87
C SER A 320 0.61 -12.61 -8.06
N LEU A 321 1.56 -13.53 -7.83
CA LEU A 321 2.06 -14.42 -8.88
C LEU A 321 0.97 -15.37 -9.40
N GLU A 322 0.06 -15.82 -8.54
CA GLU A 322 -1.07 -16.70 -8.93
C GLU A 322 -2.05 -15.98 -9.88
N PHE A 323 -2.10 -14.65 -9.79
CA PHE A 323 -2.97 -13.78 -10.59
C PHE A 323 -2.21 -13.02 -11.67
N ALA A 324 -1.00 -13.46 -12.03
CA ALA A 324 -0.09 -12.81 -12.97
C ALA A 324 -0.69 -12.55 -14.37
N THR A 325 -1.65 -13.36 -14.80
CA THR A 325 -2.36 -13.21 -16.08
C THR A 325 -3.66 -12.41 -15.95
N GLN A 326 -4.09 -12.13 -14.71
CA GLN A 326 -5.36 -11.46 -14.42
C GLN A 326 -5.22 -9.99 -14.06
N VAL A 327 -4.00 -9.53 -13.75
CA VAL A 327 -3.73 -8.16 -13.35
C VAL A 327 -2.56 -7.61 -14.16
N LEU A 328 -2.76 -6.47 -14.80
CA LEU A 328 -1.72 -5.78 -15.57
C LEU A 328 -0.66 -5.18 -14.65
N TRP A 329 -1.06 -4.38 -13.65
CA TRP A 329 -0.18 -3.78 -12.65
C TRP A 329 -0.67 -4.03 -11.24
N PHE A 330 0.16 -4.62 -10.40
CA PHE A 330 -0.08 -4.64 -8.96
C PHE A 330 0.57 -3.42 -8.33
N THR A 331 -0.09 -2.75 -7.39
CA THR A 331 0.52 -1.64 -6.66
C THR A 331 0.21 -1.66 -5.17
N THR A 332 1.13 -1.14 -4.34
CA THR A 332 0.91 -0.93 -2.91
C THR A 332 1.70 0.27 -2.40
N LEU A 333 1.10 1.04 -1.51
CA LEU A 333 1.81 2.03 -0.71
C LEU A 333 2.81 1.35 0.22
N ILE A 334 3.91 2.04 0.49
CA ILE A 334 4.97 1.64 1.43
C ILE A 334 5.30 2.81 2.34
N SER A 335 5.10 2.64 3.64
CA SER A 335 5.37 3.68 4.64
C SER A 335 6.82 3.66 5.08
N LYS A 336 7.36 2.49 5.41
CA LYS A 336 8.72 2.32 5.90
C LYS A 336 9.67 2.10 4.71
N LYS A 337 10.69 2.95 4.56
CA LYS A 337 11.58 2.95 3.37
C LYS A 337 12.31 1.62 3.21
N GLU A 338 12.69 1.03 4.33
CA GLU A 338 13.30 -0.29 4.45
C GLU A 338 12.47 -1.41 3.80
N ASN A 339 11.14 -1.31 3.82
CA ASN A 339 10.26 -2.31 3.24
C ASN A 339 10.27 -2.31 1.70
N VAL A 340 10.75 -1.24 1.06
CA VAL A 340 10.95 -1.22 -0.40
C VAL A 340 12.00 -2.23 -0.83
N ALA A 341 13.11 -2.33 -0.08
CA ALA A 341 14.17 -3.28 -0.41
C ALA A 341 13.66 -4.73 -0.27
N VAL A 342 12.99 -5.02 0.83
CA VAL A 342 12.37 -6.34 1.09
C VAL A 342 11.40 -6.74 -0.04
N LEU A 343 10.51 -5.83 -0.43
CA LEU A 343 9.54 -6.09 -1.50
C LEU A 343 10.24 -6.30 -2.85
N LYS A 344 11.23 -5.48 -3.19
CA LYS A 344 11.99 -5.64 -4.44
C LYS A 344 12.71 -6.98 -4.51
N ASP A 345 13.36 -7.39 -3.43
CA ASP A 345 14.07 -8.67 -3.37
C ASP A 345 13.09 -9.84 -3.52
N GLN A 346 11.93 -9.76 -2.89
CA GLN A 346 10.87 -10.75 -3.07
C GLN A 346 10.36 -10.81 -4.51
N LEU A 347 10.10 -9.66 -5.15
CA LEU A 347 9.63 -9.59 -6.53
C LEU A 347 10.67 -10.11 -7.53
N ALA A 348 11.96 -9.89 -7.26
CA ALA A 348 13.04 -10.47 -8.06
C ALA A 348 13.02 -12.00 -7.98
N LYS A 349 12.86 -12.59 -6.78
CA LYS A 349 12.73 -14.04 -6.60
C LYS A 349 11.51 -14.62 -7.31
N LEU A 350 10.42 -13.86 -7.38
CA LEU A 350 9.18 -14.23 -8.07
C LEU A 350 9.24 -13.98 -9.59
N ASN A 351 10.37 -13.53 -10.12
CA ASN A 351 10.57 -13.23 -11.54
C ASN A 351 9.58 -12.18 -12.11
N ALA A 352 9.20 -11.19 -11.30
CA ALA A 352 8.45 -10.02 -11.79
C ALA A 352 9.22 -9.37 -12.96
N LYS A 353 8.50 -9.10 -14.06
CA LYS A 353 9.10 -8.60 -15.31
C LYS A 353 9.42 -7.12 -15.23
N GLU A 354 8.66 -6.39 -14.44
CA GLU A 354 8.91 -4.98 -14.19
C GLU A 354 8.54 -4.60 -12.77
N VAL A 355 9.38 -3.77 -12.16
CA VAL A 355 9.16 -3.21 -10.83
C VAL A 355 9.51 -1.72 -10.87
N LYS A 356 8.55 -0.87 -10.51
CA LYS A 356 8.70 0.58 -10.41
C LYS A 356 8.52 1.00 -8.97
N VAL A 357 9.36 1.91 -8.50
CA VAL A 357 9.18 2.59 -7.21
C VAL A 357 8.88 4.05 -7.54
N VAL A 358 7.76 4.57 -7.05
CA VAL A 358 7.35 5.95 -7.29
C VAL A 358 7.33 6.69 -5.97
N GLU A 359 8.21 7.68 -5.85
CA GLU A 359 8.28 8.53 -4.66
C GLU A 359 7.21 9.63 -4.70
N MET A 360 6.70 9.96 -3.52
CA MET A 360 5.63 10.93 -3.30
C MET A 360 6.00 11.84 -2.13
N ALA A 361 5.68 13.12 -2.22
CA ALA A 361 5.98 14.10 -1.18
C ALA A 361 4.71 14.86 -0.77
N GLN A 362 4.35 14.77 0.51
CA GLN A 362 3.16 15.39 1.08
C GLN A 362 3.57 16.20 2.31
N GLY A 363 3.86 17.49 2.11
CA GLY A 363 4.46 18.31 3.16
C GLY A 363 5.78 17.72 3.65
N GLN A 364 5.89 17.45 4.95
CA GLN A 364 7.08 16.83 5.56
C GLN A 364 7.12 15.30 5.44
N LYS A 365 6.03 14.65 5.00
CA LYS A 365 5.97 13.20 4.88
C LYS A 365 6.40 12.77 3.48
N ILE A 366 7.47 11.97 3.42
CA ILE A 366 7.84 11.24 2.21
C ILE A 366 7.09 9.91 2.24
N SER A 367 6.24 9.69 1.23
CA SER A 367 5.56 8.42 0.98
C SER A 367 6.05 7.85 -0.35
N ARG A 368 5.68 6.60 -0.65
CA ARG A 368 5.99 5.95 -1.93
C ARG A 368 5.03 4.82 -2.17
N PHE A 369 4.89 4.42 -3.43
CA PHE A 369 4.32 3.12 -3.76
C PHE A 369 5.29 2.33 -4.62
N VAL A 370 5.12 1.02 -4.57
CA VAL A 370 5.77 0.09 -5.47
C VAL A 370 4.72 -0.47 -6.40
N ALA A 371 5.04 -0.53 -7.68
CA ALA A 371 4.24 -1.14 -8.73
C ALA A 371 5.03 -2.28 -9.38
N TRP A 372 4.38 -3.40 -9.68
CA TRP A 372 5.01 -4.50 -10.39
C TRP A 372 4.06 -5.18 -11.37
N SER A 373 4.65 -5.83 -12.38
CA SER A 373 3.94 -6.64 -13.35
C SER A 373 4.71 -7.92 -13.63
N PHE A 374 3.98 -9.03 -13.78
CA PHE A 374 4.51 -10.30 -14.29
C PHE A 374 4.42 -10.40 -15.83
N MET A 375 3.81 -9.41 -16.47
CA MET A 375 3.76 -9.29 -17.92
C MET A 375 4.97 -8.51 -18.42
N ASP A 376 5.66 -9.08 -19.41
CA ASP A 376 6.64 -8.33 -20.17
C ASP A 376 5.96 -7.23 -21.00
N LYS A 377 6.77 -6.34 -21.58
CA LYS A 377 6.26 -5.19 -22.34
C LYS A 377 5.31 -5.63 -23.47
N SER A 378 5.59 -6.71 -24.19
CA SER A 378 4.76 -7.16 -25.32
C SER A 378 3.37 -7.59 -24.84
N LYS A 379 3.32 -8.39 -23.77
CA LYS A 379 2.06 -8.83 -23.16
C LYS A 379 1.25 -7.65 -22.62
N ARG A 380 1.89 -6.66 -22.00
CA ARG A 380 1.20 -5.46 -21.54
C ARG A 380 0.63 -4.64 -22.69
N GLN A 381 1.34 -4.49 -23.81
CA GLN A 381 0.80 -3.80 -24.98
C GLN A 381 -0.39 -4.56 -25.58
N THR A 382 -0.33 -5.89 -25.61
CA THR A 382 -1.46 -6.73 -26.02
C THR A 382 -2.69 -6.51 -25.13
N TRP A 383 -2.50 -6.47 -23.80
CA TRP A 383 -3.56 -6.15 -22.84
C TRP A 383 -4.24 -4.82 -23.15
N ILE A 384 -3.46 -3.77 -23.42
CA ILE A 384 -3.99 -2.45 -23.74
C ILE A 384 -4.73 -2.43 -25.08
N SER A 385 -4.25 -3.15 -26.10
CA SER A 385 -4.90 -3.18 -27.41
C SER A 385 -6.24 -3.93 -27.44
N LEU A 386 -6.51 -4.79 -26.46
CA LEU A 386 -7.76 -5.56 -26.36
C LEU A 386 -8.90 -4.75 -25.70
N LYS A 387 -8.65 -3.49 -25.38
CA LYS A 387 -9.60 -2.59 -24.72
C LYS A 387 -10.05 -1.48 -25.65
#